data_AF-A0A1Q3U5C5-F1
#
_entry.id   AF-A0A1Q3U5C5-F1
#
_cell.length_a   1.000
_cell.length_b   1.000
_cell.length_c   1.000
_cell.angle_alpha   90.00
_cell.angle_beta   90.00
_cell.angle_gamma   90.00
#
_symmetry.space_group_name_H-M   'P 1'
#
loop_
_entity.id
_entity.type
_entity.pdbx_description
1 polymer ?
#
loop_
_entity_poly.entity_id
_entity_poly.type
_entity_poly.pdbx_seq_one_letter_code
_entity_poly.pdbx_strand_id
1 'polypeptide(L)'
;MWIPLTNCSKQISLHSKLKESDEGFIKIYEIVSIEFDQYKLKLLEKNNVPPTVEVELNLSCNQLREFRFEVEDSMAASLTHT
;
A
#
# COMPACT_ATOMS: atom_id res chain seq x y z
N MET A 1 -10.55 0.22 -6.31
CA MET A 1 -10.32 1.63 -6.70
C MET A 1 -9.18 2.15 -5.83
N TRP A 2 -8.30 3.04 -6.32
CA TRP A 2 -7.23 3.61 -5.47
C TRP A 2 -7.72 4.89 -4.82
N ILE A 3 -7.51 5.02 -3.51
CA ILE A 3 -7.91 6.21 -2.74
C ILE A 3 -6.70 6.81 -2.01
N PRO A 4 -6.55 8.14 -1.96
CA PRO A 4 -5.48 8.78 -1.21
C PRO A 4 -5.47 8.35 0.25
N LEU A 5 -4.30 8.01 0.76
CA LEU A 5 -4.12 7.70 2.17
C LEU A 5 -4.12 8.99 2.99
N THR A 6 -5.19 9.20 3.75
CA THR A 6 -5.34 10.36 4.66
C THR A 6 -5.28 9.95 6.12
N ASN A 7 -5.68 8.70 6.42
CA ASN A 7 -5.70 8.13 7.76
C ASN A 7 -5.36 6.63 7.70
N CYS A 8 -4.17 6.26 8.16
CA CYS A 8 -3.71 4.87 8.12
C CYS A 8 -4.55 3.95 8.99
N SER A 9 -4.83 4.31 10.24
CA SER A 9 -5.60 3.46 11.16
C SER A 9 -7.02 3.12 10.69
N LYS A 10 -7.61 3.94 9.80
CA LYS A 10 -8.96 3.71 9.26
C LYS A 10 -8.97 3.06 7.88
N GLN A 11 -7.94 3.29 7.07
CA GLN A 11 -7.93 2.88 5.67
C GLN A 11 -6.99 1.71 5.39
N ILE A 12 -6.05 1.45 6.29
CA ILE A 12 -5.02 0.42 6.13
C ILE A 12 -5.25 -0.70 7.13
N SER A 13 -5.09 -1.93 6.65
CA SER A 13 -5.02 -3.15 7.44
C SER A 13 -3.88 -4.03 6.93
N LEU A 14 -3.62 -5.13 7.63
CA LEU A 14 -2.70 -6.17 7.12
C LEU A 14 -3.19 -6.64 5.73
N HIS A 15 -2.26 -6.93 4.82
CA HIS A 15 -2.51 -7.29 3.41
C HIS A 15 -3.14 -6.20 2.54
N SER A 16 -3.36 -4.98 3.07
CA SER A 16 -3.78 -3.85 2.24
C SER A 16 -2.69 -3.53 1.23
N LYS A 17 -3.11 -3.28 -0.01
CA LYS A 17 -2.20 -2.83 -1.06
C LYS A 17 -2.10 -1.33 -1.07
N LEU A 18 -0.87 -0.85 -1.24
CA LEU A 18 -0.54 0.56 -1.34
C LEU A 18 0.08 0.84 -2.70
N LYS A 19 -0.33 1.93 -3.33
CA LYS A 19 0.23 2.43 -4.57
C LYS A 19 1.01 3.70 -4.32
N GLU A 20 2.26 3.72 -4.77
CA GLU A 20 3.11 4.89 -4.89
C GLU A 20 3.14 5.29 -6.36
N SER A 21 2.87 6.57 -6.66
CA SER A 21 3.01 7.13 -8.01
C SER A 21 3.99 8.29 -7.95
N ASP A 22 5.09 8.16 -8.67
CA ASP A 22 6.16 9.16 -8.74
C ASP A 22 6.54 9.40 -10.21
N GLU A 23 7.30 10.46 -10.52
CA GLU A 23 7.52 10.96 -11.88
C GLU A 23 8.08 9.89 -12.84
N GLY A 24 7.17 9.17 -13.51
CA GLY A 24 7.46 8.15 -14.52
C GLY A 24 7.37 6.70 -14.04
N PHE A 25 6.99 6.42 -12.79
CA PHE A 25 6.78 5.04 -12.34
C PHE A 25 5.64 4.86 -11.33
N ILE A 26 5.09 3.65 -11.34
CA ILE A 26 4.10 3.18 -10.37
C ILE A 26 4.70 2.02 -9.59
N LYS A 27 4.56 2.02 -8.27
CA LYS A 27 4.90 0.87 -7.44
C LYS A 27 3.69 0.43 -6.63
N ILE A 28 3.49 -0.87 -6.53
CA ILE A 28 2.48 -1.50 -5.70
C ILE A 28 3.18 -2.25 -4.58
N TYR A 29 2.75 -2.00 -3.35
CA TYR A 29 3.24 -2.66 -2.16
C TYR A 29 2.09 -3.37 -1.45
N GLU A 30 2.41 -4.40 -0.68
CA GLU A 30 1.51 -5.04 0.27
C GLU A 30 2.03 -4.82 1.69
N ILE A 31 1.13 -4.59 2.63
CA ILE A 31 1.48 -4.55 4.05
C ILE A 31 1.54 -5.96 4.60
N VAL A 32 2.76 -6.40 4.93
CA VAL A 32 3.02 -7.76 5.43
C VAL A 32 3.07 -7.84 6.95
N SER A 33 3.24 -6.71 7.65
CA SER A 33 3.20 -6.64 9.11
C SER A 33 3.02 -5.18 9.58
N ILE A 34 2.51 -5.02 10.80
CA ILE A 34 2.35 -3.73 11.49
C ILE A 34 2.88 -3.88 12.92
N GLU A 35 3.93 -3.14 13.27
CA GLU A 35 4.57 -3.20 14.59
C GLU A 35 4.82 -1.78 15.11
N PHE A 36 4.33 -1.43 16.30
CA PHE A 36 4.58 -0.12 16.92
C PHE A 36 4.35 1.09 15.98
N ASP A 37 3.24 1.08 15.23
CA ASP A 37 2.85 2.10 14.21
C ASP A 37 3.78 2.20 12.98
N GLN A 38 4.61 1.16 12.78
CA GLN A 38 5.43 0.98 11.60
C GLN A 38 4.81 -0.09 10.71
N TYR A 39 4.59 0.26 9.45
CA TYR A 39 4.02 -0.62 8.43
C TYR A 39 5.18 -1.21 7.63
N LYS A 40 5.32 -2.53 7.66
CA LYS A 40 6.26 -3.27 6.80
C LYS A 40 5.58 -3.51 5.46
N LEU A 41 6.12 -2.89 4.41
CA LEU A 41 5.64 -2.95 3.04
C LEU A 41 6.56 -3.85 2.23
N LYS A 42 5.99 -4.81 1.50
CA LYS A 42 6.69 -5.61 0.50
C LYS A 42 6.32 -5.13 -0.90
N LEU A 43 7.32 -4.83 -1.73
CA LEU A 43 7.08 -4.46 -3.12
C LEU A 43 6.52 -5.66 -3.90
N LEU A 44 5.35 -5.49 -4.49
CA LEU A 44 4.71 -6.46 -5.35
C LEU A 44 5.00 -6.20 -6.83
N GLU A 45 4.97 -4.93 -7.23
CA GLU A 45 5.09 -4.54 -8.64
C GLU A 45 5.78 -3.19 -8.79
N LYS A 46 6.58 -3.04 -9.84
CA LYS A 46 7.09 -1.75 -10.33
C LYS A 46 6.77 -1.66 -11.82
N ASN A 47 6.01 -0.65 -12.23
CA ASN A 47 5.54 -0.45 -13.60
C ASN A 47 4.78 -1.66 -14.17
N ASN A 48 3.92 -2.28 -13.35
CA ASN A 48 3.18 -3.51 -13.69
C ASN A 48 4.07 -4.73 -13.99
N VAL A 49 5.31 -4.71 -13.48
CA VAL A 49 6.24 -5.83 -13.57
C VAL A 49 6.63 -6.27 -12.16
N PRO A 50 6.59 -7.57 -11.83
CA PRO A 50 7.09 -8.07 -10.56
C PRO A 50 8.56 -7.68 -10.36
N PRO A 51 8.97 -7.24 -9.17
CA PRO A 51 10.35 -6.88 -8.93
C PRO A 51 11.24 -8.12 -9.00
N THR A 52 12.43 -7.97 -9.59
CA THR A 52 13.44 -9.03 -9.65
C THR A 52 14.15 -9.24 -8.32
N VAL A 53 14.03 -8.28 -7.40
CA VAL A 53 14.62 -8.30 -6.07
C VAL A 53 13.53 -7.98 -5.06
N GLU A 54 13.46 -8.74 -3.98
CA GLU A 54 12.55 -8.42 -2.88
C GLU A 54 12.97 -7.10 -2.24
N VAL A 55 12.04 -6.14 -2.24
CA VAL A 55 12.23 -4.83 -1.60
C VAL A 55 11.22 -4.75 -0.46
N GLU A 56 11.74 -4.58 0.75
CA GLU A 56 10.96 -4.34 1.94
C GLU A 56 11.22 -2.91 2.45
N LEU A 57 10.15 -2.20 2.76
CA LEU A 57 10.20 -0.86 3.35
C LEU A 57 9.51 -0.90 4.70
N ASN A 58 10.03 -0.12 5.64
CA ASN A 58 9.36 0.12 6.90
C ASN A 58 9.03 1.60 7.02
N LEU A 59 7.74 1.93 7.00
CA LEU A 59 7.27 3.31 6.95
C LEU A 59 6.24 3.53 8.04
N SER A 60 6.33 4.69 8.70
CA SER A 60 5.28 5.18 9.59
C SER A 60 4.10 5.75 8.81
N CYS A 61 2.96 5.92 9.50
CA CYS A 61 1.78 6.54 8.88
C CYS A 61 2.07 7.95 8.31
N ASN A 62 2.92 8.73 8.99
CA ASN A 62 3.29 10.07 8.52
C ASN A 62 4.05 10.00 7.19
N GLN A 63 5.02 9.09 7.08
CA GLN A 63 5.78 8.91 5.84
C GLN A 63 4.90 8.45 4.68
N LEU A 64 3.98 7.51 4.92
CA LEU A 64 3.04 7.06 3.89
C LEU A 64 2.18 8.22 3.36
N ARG A 65 1.80 9.16 4.23
CA ARG A 65 1.05 10.37 3.83
C ARG A 65 1.93 11.37 3.10
N GLU A 66 3.17 11.57 3.53
CA GLU A 66 4.14 12.47 2.88
C GLU A 66 4.45 12.03 1.45
N PHE A 67 4.62 10.73 1.24
CA PHE A 67 4.81 10.12 -0.08
C PHE A 67 3.52 9.96 -0.88
N ARG A 68 2.39 10.48 -0.38
CA ARG A 68 1.07 10.47 -1.06
C ARG A 68 0.67 9.07 -1.55
N PHE A 69 0.93 8.05 -0.74
CA PHE A 69 0.47 6.70 -1.05
C PHE A 69 -1.05 6.67 -1.20
N GLU A 70 -1.52 5.83 -2.10
CA GLU A 70 -2.93 5.48 -2.22
C GLU A 70 -3.14 4.06 -1.70
N VAL A 71 -4.30 3.76 -1.15
CA VAL A 71 -4.68 2.42 -0.70
C VAL A 71 -5.74 1.83 -1.61
N GLU A 72 -5.68 0.53 -1.84
CA GLU A 72 -6.70 -0.20 -2.59
C GLU A 72 -7.99 -0.25 -1.76
N ASP A 73 -9.02 0.48 -2.20
CA ASP A 73 -10.35 0.45 -1.60
C ASP A 73 -10.91 -0.97 -1.66
N SER A 74 -10.90 -1.64 -0.51
CA SER A 74 -11.30 -3.04 -0.38
C SER A 74 -12.80 -3.18 -0.14
N MET A 75 -13.57 -2.07 -0.06
CA MET A 75 -15.04 -2.14 0.04
C MET A 75 -15.69 -2.75 -1.21
N ALA A 76 -14.95 -2.83 -2.33
CA ALA A 76 -15.40 -3.56 -3.53
C ALA A 76 -15.27 -5.09 -3.44
N ALA A 77 -14.53 -5.65 -2.46
CA ALA A 77 -14.35 -7.10 -2.33
C ALA A 77 -15.48 -7.80 -1.55
N SER A 78 -16.32 -7.06 -0.83
CA SER A 78 -17.38 -7.62 0.03
C SER A 78 -18.76 -7.76 -0.63
N LEU A 79 -18.89 -7.48 -1.93
CA LEU A 79 -20.20 -7.46 -2.64
C LEU A 79 -20.42 -8.61 -3.64
N THR A 80 -19.55 -9.61 -3.72
CA THR A 80 -19.71 -10.76 -4.64
C THR A 80 -20.12 -12.08 -3.97
N HIS A 81 -20.52 -12.07 -2.69
CA HIS A 81 -21.21 -13.20 -2.07
C HIS A 81 -22.61 -12.81 -1.60
N THR A 82 -23.59 -12.85 -2.50
CA THR A 82 -24.99 -13.13 -2.17
C THR A 82 -25.64 -13.84 -3.34
#